data_AF-A0A248LJM7-F1
#
_entry.id   AF-A0A248LJM7-F1
#
_cell.length_a   1.000
_cell.length_b   1.000
_cell.length_c   1.000
_cell.angle_alpha   90.00
_cell.angle_beta   90.00
_cell.angle_gamma   90.00
#
_symmetry.space_group_name_H-M   'P 1'
#
loop_
_entity.id
_entity.type
_entity.pdbx_description
1 polymer ?
#
loop_
_entity_poly.entity_id
_entity_poly.type
_entity_poly.pdbx_seq_one_letter_code
_entity_poly.pdbx_strand_id
1 'polypeptide(L)'
;MMNSINTHAITTSSSIASVTRATKTKRRDGRSLKVTPLDVSKALLVELGYAPEEAALVVNTRRYLPCLPDPKEPKIDAEALWVRIGKPHKRFRAWATHYIELMVGNDNELAEISAFLKSTKTKPRKGYLLSRNVAAHLAMQANTPEDRAVRDYFLMMERVAIDMIRYAHSRAAPLIQQDQVLCMTIHQNAPQGLSRQQHADYCKATEKEFKSRFAEALTGFRAGHWR
;
A
#
# COMPACT_ATOMS: atom_id res chain seq x y z
N MET A 1 -75.40 11.52 -40.96
CA MET A 1 -74.99 10.32 -41.71
C MET A 1 -74.11 9.47 -40.80
N MET A 2 -74.51 8.21 -40.63
CA MET A 2 -73.73 7.02 -40.26
C MET A 2 -72.89 6.98 -38.97
N ASN A 3 -73.36 6.12 -38.06
CA ASN A 3 -72.60 5.35 -37.09
C ASN A 3 -71.47 4.53 -37.76
N SER A 4 -70.37 4.30 -37.04
CA SER A 4 -69.78 2.95 -36.98
C SER A 4 -69.04 2.72 -35.66
N ILE A 5 -69.30 1.55 -35.10
CA ILE A 5 -68.91 0.99 -33.81
C ILE A 5 -67.90 -0.14 -34.05
N ASN A 6 -67.08 -0.46 -33.02
CA ASN A 6 -66.36 -1.74 -32.78
C ASN A 6 -65.09 -2.03 -33.63
N THR A 7 -64.04 -2.73 -33.18
CA THR A 7 -63.85 -3.66 -32.04
C THR A 7 -62.34 -3.92 -31.79
N HIS A 8 -62.04 -4.44 -30.60
CA HIS A 8 -60.78 -4.98 -30.06
C HIS A 8 -59.89 -5.84 -30.98
N ALA A 9 -58.57 -5.82 -30.74
CA ALA A 9 -57.77 -7.02 -30.41
C ALA A 9 -56.37 -6.67 -29.85
N ILE A 10 -56.04 -7.35 -28.75
CA ILE A 10 -54.77 -7.42 -28.02
C ILE A 10 -53.76 -8.26 -28.82
N THR A 11 -52.45 -7.94 -28.82
CA THR A 11 -51.36 -8.92 -28.62
C THR A 11 -50.03 -8.21 -28.29
N THR A 12 -49.49 -8.59 -27.14
CA THR A 12 -48.14 -8.43 -26.57
C THR A 12 -46.96 -8.72 -27.52
N SER A 13 -45.85 -7.99 -27.35
CA SER A 13 -44.45 -8.51 -27.30
C SER A 13 -43.48 -7.33 -27.17
N SER A 14 -42.92 -7.08 -25.97
CA SER A 14 -41.57 -7.53 -25.58
C SER A 14 -40.43 -6.83 -26.34
N SER A 15 -39.80 -5.83 -25.71
CA SER A 15 -38.37 -5.88 -25.29
C SER A 15 -37.86 -4.47 -24.98
N ILE A 16 -38.04 -4.03 -23.73
CA ILE A 16 -37.25 -2.96 -23.15
C ILE A 16 -35.97 -3.64 -22.65
N ALA A 17 -34.93 -3.65 -23.48
CA ALA A 17 -33.60 -4.07 -23.05
C ALA A 17 -32.95 -2.91 -22.29
N SER A 18 -33.13 -2.91 -20.97
CA SER A 18 -32.34 -2.17 -20.01
C SER A 18 -30.87 -2.58 -20.10
N VAL A 19 -30.00 -1.70 -20.60
CA VAL A 19 -28.55 -1.80 -20.39
C VAL A 19 -28.16 -0.89 -19.23
N THR A 20 -28.59 -1.25 -18.03
CA THR A 20 -27.92 -0.81 -16.81
C THR A 20 -26.62 -1.60 -16.71
N ARG A 21 -25.53 -1.00 -17.19
CA ARG A 21 -24.17 -1.50 -16.97
C ARG A 21 -23.85 -1.32 -15.49
N ALA A 22 -24.30 -2.27 -14.67
CA ALA A 22 -23.90 -2.38 -13.28
C ALA A 22 -22.37 -2.51 -13.24
N THR A 23 -21.70 -1.43 -12.85
CA THR A 23 -20.28 -1.43 -12.53
C THR A 23 -20.10 -2.43 -11.39
N LYS A 24 -19.45 -3.57 -11.67
CA LYS A 24 -19.02 -4.56 -10.66
C LYS A 24 -18.39 -3.82 -9.48
N THR A 25 -19.11 -3.75 -8.37
CA THR A 25 -18.58 -3.24 -7.11
C THR A 25 -17.42 -4.15 -6.71
N LYS A 26 -16.21 -3.60 -6.66
CA LYS A 26 -15.02 -4.32 -6.19
C LYS A 26 -15.29 -4.80 -4.77
N ARG A 27 -15.34 -6.12 -4.60
CA ARG A 27 -15.41 -6.81 -3.32
C ARG A 27 -14.33 -6.24 -2.39
N ARG A 28 -14.72 -5.62 -1.27
CA ARG A 28 -13.79 -5.04 -0.29
C ARG A 28 -13.25 -6.16 0.59
N ASP A 29 -12.18 -6.81 0.13
CA ASP A 29 -11.57 -7.99 0.76
C ASP A 29 -10.63 -7.68 1.94
N GLY A 30 -10.65 -6.45 2.48
CA GLY A 30 -9.69 -6.01 3.51
C GLY A 30 -8.22 -6.06 3.06
N ARG A 31 -7.92 -6.37 1.78
CA ARG A 31 -6.55 -6.42 1.24
C ARG A 31 -5.81 -5.10 1.43
N SER A 32 -6.51 -3.96 1.35
CA SER A 32 -5.95 -2.64 1.62
C SER A 32 -5.42 -2.46 3.04
N LEU A 33 -5.81 -3.31 4.01
CA LEU A 33 -5.26 -3.33 5.38
C LEU A 33 -4.01 -4.21 5.51
N LYS A 34 -3.80 -5.15 4.58
CA LYS A 34 -2.60 -6.01 4.53
C LYS A 34 -1.50 -5.44 3.63
N VAL A 35 -1.83 -4.47 2.79
CA VAL A 35 -0.88 -3.89 1.84
C VAL A 35 -0.14 -2.75 2.53
N THR A 36 1.17 -2.92 2.66
CA THR A 36 2.08 -1.86 3.09
C THR A 36 2.45 -0.97 1.91
N PRO A 37 2.93 0.27 2.15
CA PRO A 37 3.61 1.06 1.13
C PRO A 37 4.74 0.32 0.42
N LEU A 38 5.25 -0.78 0.97
CA LEU A 38 6.39 -1.51 0.42
C LEU A 38 5.91 -2.60 -0.57
N ASP A 39 4.74 -3.17 -0.34
CA ASP A 39 4.21 -4.30 -1.11
C ASP A 39 3.04 -3.91 -2.03
N VAL A 40 2.71 -2.62 -2.08
CA VAL A 40 1.62 -2.11 -2.92
C VAL A 40 1.90 -2.34 -4.41
N SER A 41 0.95 -2.99 -5.08
CA SER A 41 1.04 -3.27 -6.52
C SER A 41 0.81 -2.00 -7.35
N LYS A 42 1.32 -1.98 -8.59
CA LYS A 42 1.08 -0.87 -9.54
C LYS A 42 -0.41 -0.56 -9.71
N ALA A 43 -1.23 -1.60 -9.85
CA ALA A 43 -2.68 -1.44 -10.03
C ALA A 43 -3.33 -0.75 -8.83
N LEU A 44 -2.91 -1.11 -7.62
CA LEU A 44 -3.45 -0.51 -6.40
C LEU A 44 -2.99 0.94 -6.21
N LEU A 45 -1.75 1.28 -6.59
CA LEU A 45 -1.29 2.68 -6.60
C LEU A 45 -2.12 3.55 -7.56
N VAL A 46 -2.43 3.04 -8.74
CA VAL A 46 -3.30 3.75 -9.70
C VAL A 46 -4.72 3.91 -9.14
N GLU A 47 -5.25 2.89 -8.46
CA GLU A 47 -6.55 2.98 -7.78
C GLU A 47 -6.57 3.99 -6.63
N LEU A 48 -5.43 4.21 -5.99
CA LEU A 48 -5.24 5.22 -4.94
C LEU A 48 -5.07 6.65 -5.50
N GLY A 49 -5.02 6.81 -6.82
CA GLY A 49 -4.97 8.12 -7.49
C GLY A 49 -3.59 8.56 -7.95
N TYR A 50 -2.56 7.71 -7.84
CA TYR A 50 -1.24 8.02 -8.38
C TYR A 50 -1.18 7.85 -9.90
N ALA A 51 -0.33 8.62 -10.57
CA ALA A 51 -0.18 8.51 -12.02
C ALA A 51 0.40 7.12 -12.39
N PRO A 52 0.01 6.54 -13.55
CA PRO A 52 0.50 5.23 -13.98
C PRO A 52 2.02 5.14 -14.12
N GLU A 53 2.66 6.27 -14.45
CA GLU A 53 4.11 6.41 -14.60
C GLU A 53 4.80 6.38 -13.24
N GLU A 54 4.31 7.17 -12.29
CA GLU A 54 4.77 7.19 -10.89
C GLU A 54 4.63 5.81 -10.25
N ALA A 55 3.48 5.14 -10.45
CA ALA A 55 3.25 3.80 -9.95
C ALA A 55 4.21 2.76 -10.55
N ALA A 56 4.60 2.92 -11.81
CA ALA A 56 5.58 2.03 -12.46
C ALA A 56 6.99 2.28 -11.91
N LEU A 57 7.36 3.54 -11.74
CA LEU A 57 8.65 3.96 -11.18
C LEU A 57 8.84 3.37 -9.79
N VAL A 58 7.82 3.44 -8.94
CA VAL A 58 7.83 2.86 -7.60
C VAL A 58 8.09 1.35 -7.59
N VAL A 59 7.35 0.61 -8.42
CA VAL A 59 7.51 -0.85 -8.49
C VAL A 59 8.89 -1.22 -9.04
N ASN A 60 9.43 -0.43 -9.97
CA ASN A 60 10.75 -0.66 -10.53
C ASN A 60 11.87 -0.35 -9.53
N THR A 61 11.79 0.76 -8.80
CA THR A 61 12.80 1.17 -7.81
C THR A 61 12.90 0.19 -6.65
N ARG A 62 11.78 -0.34 -6.17
CA ARG A 62 11.73 -1.36 -5.11
C ARG A 62 12.47 -2.65 -5.44
N ARG A 63 12.60 -3.01 -6.72
CA ARG A 63 13.27 -4.25 -7.13
C ARG A 63 14.77 -4.24 -6.84
N TYR A 64 15.41 -3.07 -6.82
CA TYR A 64 16.85 -2.95 -6.62
C TYR A 64 17.24 -2.18 -5.35
N LEU A 65 16.31 -1.42 -4.75
CA LEU A 65 16.41 -0.91 -3.38
C LEU A 65 15.30 -1.55 -2.52
N PRO A 66 15.41 -2.85 -2.21
CA PRO A 66 14.41 -3.53 -1.39
C PRO A 66 14.38 -2.95 0.03
N CYS A 67 13.20 -2.94 0.63
CA CYS A 67 13.06 -2.59 2.03
C CYS A 67 13.43 -3.81 2.88
N LEU A 68 14.66 -3.82 3.38
CA LEU A 68 15.17 -4.87 4.26
C LEU A 68 14.76 -4.60 5.72
N PRO A 69 14.54 -5.65 6.55
CA PRO A 69 14.18 -5.49 7.96
C PRO A 69 15.23 -4.74 8.78
N ASP A 70 16.51 -5.03 8.52
CA ASP A 70 17.63 -4.25 9.03
C ASP A 70 18.18 -3.36 7.90
N PRO A 71 18.05 -2.02 8.01
CA PRO A 71 18.53 -1.10 6.99
C PRO A 71 20.05 -0.96 6.96
N LYS A 72 20.76 -1.36 8.02
CA LYS A 72 22.21 -1.23 8.18
C LYS A 72 23.00 -2.46 7.73
N GLU A 73 22.33 -3.59 7.60
CA GLU A 73 22.97 -4.84 7.21
C GLU A 73 23.39 -4.83 5.72
N PRO A 74 24.67 -5.10 5.39
CA PRO A 74 25.16 -5.04 4.02
C PRO A 74 24.72 -6.24 3.17
N LYS A 75 23.69 -6.04 2.34
CA LYS A 75 23.09 -7.08 1.49
C LYS A 75 23.02 -6.73 0.01
N ILE A 76 23.22 -5.46 -0.35
CA ILE A 76 23.03 -4.98 -1.73
C ILE A 76 24.38 -4.98 -2.47
N ASP A 77 24.45 -5.66 -3.61
CA ASP A 77 25.66 -5.63 -4.45
C ASP A 77 25.87 -4.24 -5.07
N ALA A 78 27.01 -3.62 -4.76
CA ALA A 78 27.38 -2.31 -5.28
C ALA A 78 27.56 -2.29 -6.80
N GLU A 79 28.05 -3.38 -7.41
CA GLU A 79 28.25 -3.46 -8.86
C GLU A 79 26.90 -3.50 -9.58
N ALA A 80 25.94 -4.25 -9.03
CA ALA A 80 24.57 -4.30 -9.53
C ALA A 80 23.88 -2.93 -9.39
N LEU A 81 24.05 -2.25 -8.25
CA LEU A 81 23.54 -0.90 -8.04
C LEU A 81 24.12 0.09 -9.05
N TRP A 82 25.44 0.07 -9.24
CA TRP A 82 26.16 0.93 -10.18
C TRP A 82 25.65 0.83 -11.62
N VAL A 83 25.36 -0.39 -12.09
CA VAL A 83 24.78 -0.61 -13.42
C VAL A 83 23.38 0.02 -13.53
N ARG A 84 22.59 -0.06 -12.46
CA ARG A 84 21.20 0.41 -12.43
C ARG A 84 21.08 1.93 -12.36
N ILE A 85 22.00 2.61 -11.68
CA ILE A 85 22.04 4.07 -11.57
C ILE A 85 22.73 4.74 -12.77
N GLY A 86 22.86 4.05 -13.91
CA GLY A 86 23.39 4.65 -15.15
C GLY A 86 24.92 4.63 -15.28
N LYS A 87 25.63 3.81 -14.49
CA LYS A 87 27.10 3.66 -14.56
C LYS A 87 27.87 4.98 -14.39
N PRO A 88 27.67 5.72 -13.28
CA PRO A 88 28.43 6.93 -12.99
C PRO A 88 29.94 6.64 -13.02
N HIS A 89 30.74 7.62 -13.46
CA HIS A 89 32.18 7.47 -13.72
C HIS A 89 32.59 6.42 -14.76
N LYS A 90 31.66 5.86 -15.55
CA LYS A 90 31.86 4.89 -16.66
C LYS A 90 32.49 3.53 -16.27
N ARG A 91 33.25 3.46 -15.19
CA ARG A 91 33.91 2.25 -14.67
C ARG A 91 33.59 2.07 -13.19
N PHE A 92 33.12 0.89 -12.81
CA PHE A 92 32.79 0.54 -11.43
C PHE A 92 33.93 0.86 -10.45
N ARG A 93 35.17 0.50 -10.79
CA ARG A 93 36.34 0.76 -9.93
C ARG A 93 36.54 2.26 -9.64
N ALA A 94 36.36 3.11 -10.65
CA ALA A 94 36.53 4.55 -10.47
C ALA A 94 35.44 5.14 -9.57
N TRP A 95 34.20 4.67 -9.74
CA TRP A 95 33.09 5.03 -8.88
C TRP A 95 33.27 4.55 -7.44
N ALA A 96 33.67 3.28 -7.26
CA ALA A 96 33.94 2.69 -5.96
C ALA A 96 35.08 3.41 -5.23
N THR A 97 36.17 3.77 -5.90
CA THR A 97 37.25 4.55 -5.29
C THR A 97 36.80 5.96 -4.88
N HIS A 98 35.95 6.60 -5.68
CA HIS A 98 35.52 7.96 -5.40
C HIS A 98 34.50 8.07 -4.26
N TYR A 99 33.62 7.08 -4.10
CA TYR A 99 32.56 7.14 -3.08
C TYR A 99 32.68 6.07 -1.99
N ILE A 100 32.88 4.81 -2.36
CA ILE A 100 32.83 3.68 -1.41
C ILE A 100 34.12 3.56 -0.60
N GLU A 101 35.29 3.72 -1.22
CA GLU A 101 36.57 3.57 -0.52
C GLU A 101 36.84 4.70 0.47
N LEU A 102 36.31 5.91 0.23
CA LEU A 102 36.38 7.01 1.19
C LEU A 102 35.49 6.75 2.42
N MET A 103 34.34 6.12 2.23
CA MET A 103 33.41 5.76 3.31
C MET A 103 33.96 4.63 4.20
N VAL A 104 34.61 3.63 3.59
CA VAL A 104 35.29 2.54 4.32
C VAL A 104 36.47 3.06 5.16
N GLY A 105 37.05 4.21 4.81
CA GLY A 105 38.14 4.82 5.58
C GLY A 105 37.69 5.62 6.80
N ASN A 106 36.40 5.93 6.95
CA ASN A 106 35.84 6.67 8.08
C ASN A 106 35.12 5.69 9.03
N ASP A 107 35.61 5.58 10.27
CA ASP A 107 35.25 4.52 11.24
C ASP A 107 33.76 4.35 11.60
N ASN A 108 32.87 5.26 11.17
CA ASN A 108 31.44 5.22 11.48
C ASN A 108 30.58 4.37 10.52
N GLU A 109 31.07 4.02 9.32
CA GLU A 109 30.28 3.33 8.27
C GLU A 109 30.74 1.90 7.97
N LEU A 110 31.77 1.42 8.66
CA LEU A 110 32.37 0.09 8.45
C LEU A 110 31.38 -1.08 8.67
N ALA A 111 30.37 -0.91 9.52
CA ALA A 111 29.35 -1.93 9.74
C ALA A 111 28.36 -2.05 8.57
N GLU A 112 28.25 -1.01 7.74
CA GLU A 112 27.25 -0.89 6.67
C GLU A 112 27.83 -1.22 5.29
N ILE A 113 29.14 -1.42 5.18
CA ILE A 113 29.84 -1.75 3.93
C ILE A 113 30.73 -2.98 4.15
N SER A 114 30.48 -4.06 3.41
CA SER A 114 31.32 -5.27 3.45
C SER A 114 32.08 -5.44 2.15
N ALA A 115 33.41 -5.34 2.21
CA ALA A 115 34.28 -5.56 1.07
C ALA A 115 34.65 -7.05 0.96
N PHE A 116 34.58 -7.60 -0.25
CA PHE A 116 34.94 -8.99 -0.52
C PHE A 116 35.74 -9.11 -1.82
N LEU A 117 36.47 -10.22 -1.99
CA LEU A 117 37.19 -10.52 -3.22
C LEU A 117 36.34 -11.42 -4.11
N LYS A 118 35.91 -10.89 -5.26
CA LYS A 118 35.19 -11.62 -6.30
C LYS A 118 36.19 -12.35 -7.18
N SER A 119 36.14 -13.68 -7.18
CA SER A 119 36.98 -14.50 -8.07
C SER A 119 36.57 -14.25 -9.53
N THR A 120 37.53 -13.90 -10.39
CA THR A 120 37.30 -13.80 -11.85
C THR A 120 38.43 -14.49 -12.61
N LYS A 121 38.19 -14.84 -13.89
CA LYS A 121 39.07 -15.66 -14.74
C LYS A 121 40.53 -15.20 -14.83
N THR A 122 40.84 -13.94 -14.52
CA THR A 122 42.18 -13.37 -14.72
C THR A 122 42.80 -12.84 -13.44
N LYS A 123 42.08 -12.04 -12.65
CA LYS A 123 42.54 -11.53 -11.34
C LYS A 123 41.35 -11.33 -10.40
N PRO A 124 41.46 -11.62 -9.09
CA PRO A 124 40.39 -11.33 -8.15
C PRO A 124 40.10 -9.82 -8.16
N ARG A 125 38.81 -9.46 -8.21
CA ARG A 125 38.34 -8.07 -8.20
C ARG A 125 37.71 -7.76 -6.85
N LYS A 126 37.91 -6.54 -6.34
CA LYS A 126 37.26 -6.07 -5.12
C LYS A 126 35.78 -5.79 -5.40
N GLY A 127 34.91 -6.47 -4.68
CA GLY A 127 33.46 -6.26 -4.66
C GLY A 127 33.04 -5.66 -3.32
N TYR A 128 31.84 -5.08 -3.28
CA TYR A 128 31.29 -4.45 -2.09
C TYR A 128 29.83 -4.82 -1.94
N LEU A 129 29.44 -5.19 -0.73
CA LEU A 129 28.06 -5.24 -0.28
C LEU A 129 27.77 -3.97 0.51
N LEU A 130 26.62 -3.37 0.25
CA LEU A 130 26.17 -2.12 0.83
C LEU A 130 24.92 -2.38 1.66
N SER A 131 24.81 -1.65 2.77
CA SER A 131 23.56 -1.51 3.48
C SER A 131 22.53 -0.80 2.60
N ARG A 132 21.26 -0.88 3.00
CA ARG A 132 20.20 -0.15 2.31
C ARG A 132 20.43 1.36 2.38
N ASN A 133 20.87 1.86 3.54
CA ASN A 133 21.11 3.29 3.74
C ASN A 133 22.24 3.80 2.84
N VAL A 134 23.37 3.09 2.82
CA VAL A 134 24.53 3.44 1.98
C VAL A 134 24.16 3.33 0.50
N ALA A 135 23.43 2.28 0.10
CA ALA A 135 22.96 2.13 -1.28
C ALA A 135 22.03 3.29 -1.70
N ALA A 136 21.11 3.72 -0.84
CA ALA A 136 20.23 4.85 -1.11
C ALA A 136 21.00 6.17 -1.20
N HIS A 137 21.94 6.41 -0.26
CA HIS A 137 22.79 7.60 -0.27
C HIS A 137 23.61 7.71 -1.56
N LEU A 138 24.30 6.63 -1.92
CA LEU A 138 25.09 6.56 -3.16
C LEU A 138 24.23 6.72 -4.42
N ALA A 139 23.04 6.13 -4.42
CA ALA A 139 22.12 6.26 -5.54
C ALA A 139 21.60 7.68 -5.71
N MET A 140 21.45 8.46 -4.64
CA MET A 140 21.01 9.86 -4.70
C MET A 140 22.11 10.87 -5.03
N GLN A 141 23.39 10.48 -4.89
CA GLN A 141 24.57 11.33 -5.13
C GLN A 141 25.12 11.19 -6.57
N ALA A 142 24.67 10.20 -7.33
CA ALA A 142 25.24 9.83 -8.63
C ALA A 142 25.11 10.89 -9.74
N ASN A 143 24.17 11.84 -9.62
CA ASN A 143 23.88 12.91 -10.58
C ASN A 143 23.60 12.39 -12.01
N THR A 144 22.87 11.27 -12.12
CA THR A 144 22.45 10.63 -13.38
C THR A 144 20.93 10.70 -13.53
N PRO A 145 20.35 10.67 -14.75
CA PRO A 145 18.89 10.69 -14.88
C PRO A 145 18.19 9.52 -14.15
N GLU A 146 18.87 8.39 -13.98
CA GLU A 146 18.40 7.25 -13.18
C GLU A 146 18.43 7.53 -11.66
N ASP A 147 19.29 8.45 -11.19
CA ASP A 147 19.32 8.93 -9.81
C ASP A 147 18.02 9.66 -9.44
N ARG A 148 17.47 10.40 -10.40
CA ARG A 148 16.29 11.22 -10.22
C ARG A 148 15.10 10.32 -9.93
N ALA A 149 15.03 9.18 -10.61
CA ALA A 149 14.01 8.16 -10.36
C ALA A 149 14.12 7.54 -8.95
N VAL A 150 15.34 7.40 -8.41
CA VAL A 150 15.51 6.95 -7.01
C VAL A 150 15.04 8.03 -6.04
N ARG A 151 15.40 9.29 -6.29
CA ARG A 151 14.93 10.42 -5.48
C ARG A 151 13.41 10.57 -5.51
N ASP A 152 12.82 10.54 -6.69
CA ASP A 152 11.37 10.63 -6.92
C ASP A 152 10.63 9.49 -6.22
N TYR A 153 11.21 8.28 -6.20
CA TYR A 153 10.67 7.16 -5.43
C TYR A 153 10.60 7.46 -3.93
N PHE A 154 11.67 7.98 -3.31
CA PHE A 154 11.66 8.29 -1.89
C PHE A 154 10.68 9.43 -1.54
N LEU A 155 10.62 10.48 -2.37
CA LEU A 155 9.64 11.56 -2.23
C LEU A 155 8.20 11.05 -2.36
N MET A 156 7.96 10.12 -3.29
CA MET A 156 6.64 9.51 -3.43
C MET A 156 6.28 8.63 -2.22
N MET A 157 7.24 7.86 -1.68
CA MET A 157 7.01 7.06 -0.48
C MET A 157 6.72 7.93 0.75
N GLU A 158 7.37 9.09 0.87
CA GLU A 158 7.05 10.09 1.89
C GLU A 158 5.62 10.63 1.73
N ARG A 159 5.22 11.00 0.50
CA ARG A 159 3.84 11.43 0.22
C ARG A 159 2.82 10.35 0.56
N VAL A 160 3.09 9.09 0.17
CA VAL A 160 2.24 7.93 0.53
C VAL A 160 2.14 7.76 2.04
N ALA A 161 3.24 7.90 2.78
CA ALA A 161 3.23 7.80 4.25
C ALA A 161 2.40 8.92 4.89
N ILE A 162 2.55 10.17 4.42
CA ILE A 162 1.75 11.32 4.85
C ILE A 162 0.27 11.08 4.56
N ASP A 163 -0.06 10.64 3.36
CA ASP A 163 -1.42 10.35 2.95
C ASP A 163 -2.01 9.22 3.79
N MET A 164 -1.25 8.15 4.06
CA MET A 164 -1.68 7.07 4.95
C MET A 164 -1.94 7.56 6.37
N ILE A 165 -1.12 8.45 6.93
CA ILE A 165 -1.36 9.05 8.25
C ILE A 165 -2.64 9.89 8.23
N ARG A 166 -2.83 10.72 7.19
CA ARG A 166 -4.06 11.52 7.01
C ARG A 166 -5.30 10.65 6.87
N TYR A 167 -5.23 9.58 6.10
CA TYR A 167 -6.33 8.63 5.91
C TYR A 167 -6.57 7.76 7.15
N ALA A 168 -5.54 7.35 7.87
CA ALA A 168 -5.67 6.64 9.13
C ALA A 168 -6.35 7.53 10.18
N HIS A 169 -5.94 8.79 10.30
CA HIS A 169 -6.55 9.73 11.22
C HIS A 169 -7.99 10.05 10.85
N SER A 170 -8.28 10.34 9.57
CA SER A 170 -9.64 10.68 9.12
C SER A 170 -10.61 9.51 9.08
N ARG A 171 -10.17 8.27 8.87
CA ARG A 171 -11.06 7.09 8.89
C ARG A 171 -11.14 6.41 10.25
N ALA A 172 -10.04 6.19 10.92
CA ALA A 172 -10.05 5.35 12.13
C ALA A 172 -10.49 6.13 13.36
N ALA A 173 -10.02 7.37 13.55
CA ALA A 173 -10.31 8.11 14.79
C ALA A 173 -11.80 8.42 14.97
N PRO A 174 -12.55 8.91 13.95
CA PRO A 174 -13.99 9.11 14.09
C PRO A 174 -14.75 7.80 14.29
N LEU A 175 -14.35 6.71 13.63
CA LEU A 175 -14.99 5.40 13.81
C LEU A 175 -14.75 4.83 15.21
N ILE A 176 -13.53 4.98 15.76
CA ILE A 176 -13.20 4.59 17.13
C ILE A 176 -13.99 5.42 18.14
N GLN A 177 -14.07 6.75 17.92
CA GLN A 177 -14.83 7.64 18.81
C GLN A 177 -16.34 7.32 18.77
N GLN A 178 -16.89 7.06 17.59
CA GLN A 178 -18.29 6.64 17.44
C GLN A 178 -18.55 5.27 18.08
N ASP A 179 -17.64 4.32 17.95
CA ASP A 179 -17.73 3.01 18.60
C ASP A 179 -17.66 3.12 20.14
N GLN A 180 -16.80 3.99 20.67
CA GLN A 180 -16.73 4.27 22.10
C GLN A 180 -18.03 4.89 22.63
N VAL A 181 -18.57 5.89 21.94
CA VAL A 181 -19.85 6.52 22.32
C VAL A 181 -20.97 5.48 22.27
N LEU A 182 -21.04 4.66 21.22
CA LEU A 182 -22.01 3.57 21.10
C LEU A 182 -21.91 2.61 22.30
N CYS A 183 -20.72 2.14 22.63
CA CYS A 183 -20.49 1.26 23.77
C CYS A 183 -20.95 1.93 25.08
N MET A 184 -20.57 3.19 25.33
CA MET A 184 -21.02 3.92 26.51
C MET A 184 -22.55 4.04 26.58
N THR A 185 -23.20 4.39 25.46
CA THR A 185 -24.67 4.51 25.39
C THR A 185 -25.36 3.18 25.63
N ILE A 186 -24.83 2.06 25.12
CA ILE A 186 -25.38 0.73 25.40
C ILE A 186 -25.26 0.38 26.89
N HIS A 187 -24.11 0.67 27.49
CA HIS A 187 -23.89 0.44 28.92
C HIS A 187 -24.77 1.33 29.81
N GLN A 188 -25.00 2.59 29.44
CA GLN A 188 -25.84 3.53 30.18
C GLN A 188 -27.33 3.19 30.09
N ASN A 189 -27.78 2.68 28.94
CA ASN A 189 -29.17 2.28 28.72
C ASN A 189 -29.46 0.81 29.05
N ALA A 190 -28.48 0.09 29.62
CA ALA A 190 -28.68 -1.28 30.04
C ALA A 190 -29.75 -1.35 31.15
N PRO A 191 -30.60 -2.38 31.16
CA PRO A 191 -31.62 -2.55 32.18
C PRO A 191 -31.02 -2.55 33.60
N GLN A 192 -31.61 -1.77 34.50
CA GLN A 192 -31.18 -1.77 35.89
C GLN A 192 -31.56 -3.08 36.61
N GLY A 193 -30.75 -3.50 37.58
CA GLY A 193 -30.98 -4.73 38.35
C GLY A 193 -30.41 -6.01 37.74
N LEU A 194 -29.70 -5.93 36.60
CA LEU A 194 -28.97 -7.07 36.03
C LEU A 194 -27.75 -7.43 36.88
N SER A 195 -27.46 -8.72 37.00
CA SER A 195 -26.16 -9.16 37.53
C SER A 195 -25.02 -8.73 36.61
N ARG A 196 -23.80 -8.65 37.14
CA ARG A 196 -22.62 -8.24 36.36
C ARG A 196 -22.44 -9.05 35.07
N GLN A 197 -22.74 -10.34 35.12
CA GLN A 197 -22.59 -11.25 33.98
C GLN A 197 -23.71 -11.06 32.97
N GLN A 198 -24.97 -10.94 33.42
CA GLN A 198 -26.11 -10.64 32.57
C GLN A 198 -25.98 -9.27 31.88
N HIS A 199 -25.42 -8.28 32.59
CA HIS A 199 -25.13 -6.96 32.03
C HIS A 199 -24.10 -7.04 30.89
N ALA A 200 -23.02 -7.79 31.08
CA ALA A 200 -21.99 -7.96 30.05
C ALA A 200 -22.55 -8.70 28.82
N ASP A 201 -23.33 -9.76 29.03
CA ASP A 201 -23.96 -10.53 27.96
C ASP A 201 -24.97 -9.68 27.17
N TYR A 202 -25.78 -8.87 27.86
CA TYR A 202 -26.72 -7.94 27.24
C TYR A 202 -25.99 -6.91 26.36
N CYS A 203 -24.96 -6.25 26.89
CA CYS A 203 -24.22 -5.23 26.14
C CYS A 203 -23.58 -5.82 24.89
N LYS A 204 -22.95 -6.99 25.02
CA LYS A 204 -22.30 -7.69 23.90
C LYS A 204 -23.29 -8.13 22.82
N ALA A 205 -24.47 -8.63 23.22
CA ALA A 205 -25.52 -9.01 22.29
C ALA A 205 -26.07 -7.79 21.53
N THR A 206 -26.35 -6.71 22.26
CA THR A 206 -26.87 -5.44 21.70
C THR A 206 -25.88 -4.79 20.75
N GLU A 207 -24.59 -4.76 21.12
CA GLU A 207 -23.51 -4.27 20.28
C GLU A 207 -23.41 -5.06 18.96
N LYS A 208 -23.45 -6.41 19.06
CA LYS A 208 -23.40 -7.29 17.90
C LYS A 208 -24.58 -7.07 16.97
N GLU A 209 -25.78 -6.91 17.52
CA GLU A 209 -26.98 -6.63 16.73
C GLU A 209 -26.90 -5.27 16.03
N PHE A 210 -26.53 -4.22 16.76
CA PHE A 210 -26.36 -2.88 16.20
C PHE A 210 -25.36 -2.88 15.05
N LYS A 211 -24.16 -3.45 15.25
CA LYS A 211 -23.12 -3.54 14.22
C LYS A 211 -23.59 -4.34 13.00
N SER A 212 -24.40 -5.38 13.21
CA SER A 212 -24.98 -6.16 12.11
C SER A 212 -26.00 -5.36 11.30
N ARG A 213 -26.90 -4.63 11.96
CA ARG A 213 -27.89 -3.77 11.28
C ARG A 213 -27.24 -2.59 10.58
N PHE A 214 -26.21 -2.01 11.19
CA PHE A 214 -25.43 -0.93 10.59
C PHE A 214 -24.72 -1.38 9.31
N ALA A 215 -24.10 -2.57 9.32
CA ALA A 215 -23.52 -3.16 8.12
C ALA A 215 -24.58 -3.40 7.02
N GLU A 216 -25.76 -3.89 7.40
CA GLU A 216 -26.88 -4.11 6.49
C GLU A 216 -27.38 -2.79 5.87
N ALA A 217 -27.52 -1.73 6.66
CA ALA A 217 -27.95 -0.42 6.17
C ALA A 217 -26.94 0.20 5.19
N LEU A 218 -25.63 0.06 5.45
CA LEU A 218 -24.59 0.64 4.60
C LEU A 218 -24.29 -0.16 3.34
N THR A 219 -24.47 -1.47 3.37
CA THR A 219 -23.98 -2.36 2.31
C THR A 219 -25.06 -3.23 1.66
N GLY A 220 -26.26 -3.25 2.22
CA GLY A 220 -27.32 -4.19 1.84
C GLY A 220 -27.09 -5.63 2.36
N PHE A 221 -25.97 -5.89 3.06
CA PHE A 221 -25.61 -7.20 3.58
C PHE A 221 -25.37 -7.18 5.09
N ARG A 222 -25.89 -8.17 5.81
CA ARG A 222 -25.63 -8.35 7.25
C ARG A 222 -24.15 -8.66 7.52
N ALA A 223 -23.70 -8.35 8.73
CA ALA A 223 -22.31 -8.60 9.15
C ALA A 223 -21.88 -10.08 9.02
N GLY A 224 -22.81 -11.03 9.12
CA GLY A 224 -22.54 -12.46 8.92
C GLY A 224 -22.13 -12.84 7.50
N HIS A 225 -22.43 -12.02 6.48
CA HIS A 225 -22.08 -12.27 5.08
C HIS A 225 -20.56 -12.27 4.83
N TRP A 226 -19.80 -11.59 5.69
CA TRP A 226 -18.36 -11.36 5.53
C TRP A 226 -17.50 -12.27 6.43
N ARG A 227 -18.13 -13.23 7.13
CA ARG A 227 -17.44 -14.22 7.96
C ARG A 227 -17.15 -15.50 7.20
#